data_AF-A0A800IQ48-F1
#
_entry.id   AF-A0A800IQ48-F1
#
_cell.length_a   1.000
_cell.length_b   1.000
_cell.length_c   1.000
_cell.angle_alpha   90.00
_cell.angle_beta   90.00
_cell.angle_gamma   90.00
#
_symmetry.space_group_name_H-M   'P 1'
#
loop_
_entity.id
_entity.type
_entity.pdbx_description
1 polymer ?
#
loop_
_entity_poly.entity_id
_entity_poly.type
_entity_poly.pdbx_seq_one_letter_code
_entity_poly.pdbx_strand_id
1 'polypeptide(L)' 'MKTKLLYLTVFVLYLLHNDLWLWDDARWVLGLPVGLLYHVGYCLAAAVLMILLVTYAWPHHPEVHEEDT' A
#
# COMPACT_ATOMS: atom_id res chain seq x y z
N MET A 1 14.56 12.25 -1.68
CA MET A 1 13.38 12.52 -0.80
C MET A 1 12.17 11.66 -1.15
N LYS A 2 11.84 11.45 -2.44
CA LYS A 2 10.72 10.61 -2.91
C LYS A 2 10.72 9.19 -2.32
N THR A 3 11.88 8.55 -2.24
CA THR A 3 12.02 7.19 -1.66
C THR A 3 11.68 7.13 -0.16
N LYS A 4 12.06 8.14 0.64
CA LYS A 4 11.70 8.20 2.06
C LYS A 4 10.19 8.33 2.25
N LEU A 5 9.53 9.07 1.35
CA LEU A 5 8.08 9.21 1.35
C LEU A 5 7.39 7.87 1.05
N LEU A 6 7.90 7.11 0.08
CA LEU A 6 7.38 5.76 -0.23
C LEU A 6 7.53 4.81 0.95
N TYR A 7 8.70 4.80 1.61
CA TYR A 7 8.90 3.99 2.82
C TYR A 7 7.98 4.43 3.97
N LEU A 8 7.77 5.73 4.15
CA LEU A 8 6.82 6.25 5.14
C LEU A 8 5.40 5.75 4.85
N THR A 9 4.93 5.83 3.60
CA THR A 9 3.59 5.38 3.23
C THR A 9 3.42 3.87 3.41
N VAL A 10 4.45 3.06 3.09
CA VAL A 10 4.47 1.62 3.37
C VAL A 10 4.32 1.36 4.89
N PHE A 11 5.09 2.09 5.71
CA PHE A 11 5.03 1.94 7.16
C PHE A 11 3.67 2.33 7.74
N VAL A 12 3.07 3.42 7.25
CA VAL A 12 1.72 3.86 7.65
C VAL A 12 0.67 2.82 7.25
N LEU A 13 0.73 2.27 6.03
CA LEU A 13 -0.18 1.19 5.62
C LEU A 13 0.01 -0.05 6.48
N TYR A 14 1.24 -0.44 6.80
CA TYR A 14 1.50 -1.58 7.69
C TYR A 14 0.86 -1.40 9.07
N LEU A 15 0.92 -0.20 9.65
CA LEU A 15 0.24 0.13 10.90
C LEU A 15 -1.29 0.09 10.75
N LEU A 16 -1.83 0.65 9.66
CA LEU A 16 -3.26 0.62 9.36
C LEU A 16 -3.78 -0.81 9.13
N HIS A 17 -2.93 -1.73 8.67
CA HIS A 17 -3.28 -3.13 8.45
C HIS A 17 -3.66 -3.86 9.74
N ASN A 18 -3.14 -3.42 10.88
CA ASN A 18 -3.38 -4.08 12.16
C ASN A 18 -4.88 -4.03 12.57
N ASP A 19 -5.69 -3.20 11.88
CA ASP A 19 -7.14 -3.11 12.02
C ASP A 19 -7.65 -3.12 13.47
N LEU A 20 -6.88 -2.50 14.37
CA LEU A 20 -7.20 -2.45 15.81
C LEU A 20 -8.27 -1.41 16.13
N TRP A 21 -8.55 -0.49 15.20
CA TRP A 21 -9.37 0.68 15.45
C TRP A 21 -10.86 0.42 15.24
N LEU A 22 -11.20 -0.43 14.27
CA LEU A 22 -12.57 -0.69 13.84
C LEU A 22 -13.04 -2.11 14.20
N TRP A 23 -12.24 -2.81 15.03
CA TRP A 23 -12.47 -4.18 15.49
C TRP A 23 -13.80 -4.31 16.26
N ASP A 24 -14.14 -3.35 17.11
CA ASP A 24 -15.33 -3.43 17.99
C ASP A 24 -16.57 -2.72 17.42
N ASP A 25 -16.44 -2.15 16.21
CA ASP A 25 -17.42 -1.23 15.69
C ASP A 25 -18.47 -1.98 14.83
N ALA A 26 -19.55 -2.42 15.47
CA ALA A 26 -20.64 -3.17 14.83
C ALA A 26 -21.58 -2.29 13.97
N ARG A 27 -21.11 -1.15 13.47
CA ARG A 27 -21.92 -0.26 12.62
C ARG A 27 -22.08 -0.87 11.23
N TRP A 28 -23.33 -0.97 10.80
CA TRP A 28 -23.71 -1.47 9.47
C TRP A 28 -23.80 -0.27 8.52
N VAL A 29 -22.93 -0.24 7.51
CA VAL A 29 -22.94 0.78 6.46
C VAL A 29 -23.24 0.10 5.14
N LEU A 30 -24.29 0.52 4.44
CA LEU A 30 -24.73 -0.05 3.16
C LEU A 30 -25.00 -1.58 3.18
N GLY A 31 -25.34 -2.14 4.35
CA GLY A 31 -25.60 -3.57 4.52
C GLY A 31 -24.35 -4.42 4.79
N LEU A 32 -23.17 -3.80 4.96
CA LEU A 32 -21.91 -4.46 5.29
C LEU A 32 -21.33 -3.91 6.60
N PRO A 33 -20.58 -4.71 7.37
CA PRO A 33 -19.90 -4.22 8.56
C PRO A 33 -18.85 -3.18 8.17
N VAL A 34 -18.76 -2.09 8.92
CA VAL A 34 -17.85 -0.98 8.63
C VAL A 34 -16.38 -1.42 8.58
N GLY A 35 -16.01 -2.44 9.37
CA GLY A 35 -14.70 -3.13 9.29
C GLY A 35 -14.38 -3.68 7.90
N LEU A 36 -15.38 -4.23 7.19
CA LEU A 36 -15.21 -4.74 5.83
C LEU A 36 -15.05 -3.60 4.82
N LEU A 37 -15.84 -2.52 4.96
CA LEU A 37 -15.70 -1.36 4.09
C LEU A 37 -14.32 -0.70 4.23
N TYR A 38 -13.82 -0.64 5.46
CA TYR A 38 -12.45 -0.19 5.74
C TYR A 38 -11.41 -1.10 5.06
N HIS A 39 -11.56 -2.42 5.17
CA HIS A 39 -10.70 -3.38 4.47
C HIS A 39 -10.71 -3.20 2.95
N VAL A 40 -11.87 -2.95 2.35
CA VAL A 40 -11.97 -2.66 0.90
C VAL A 40 -11.20 -1.39 0.56
N GLY A 41 -11.37 -0.32 1.34
CA GLY A 41 -10.61 0.92 1.19
C GLY A 41 -9.10 0.72 1.35
N TYR A 42 -8.69 -0.11 2.32
CA TYR A 42 -7.30 -0.48 2.54
C TYR A 42 -6.70 -1.21 1.34
N CYS A 43 -7.41 -2.18 0.77
CA CYS A 43 -6.99 -2.88 -0.45
C CYS A 43 -6.79 -1.92 -1.64
N LEU A 44 -7.70 -0.96 -1.83
CA LEU A 44 -7.54 0.09 -2.85
C LEU A 44 -6.29 0.95 -2.59
N ALA A 45 -6.09 1.39 -1.35
CA ALA A 45 -4.93 2.20 -0.97
C ALA A 45 -3.61 1.42 -1.20
N ALA A 46 -3.57 0.13 -0.86
CA ALA A 46 -2.43 -0.74 -1.10
C ALA A 46 -2.15 -0.94 -2.59
N ALA A 47 -3.19 -1.09 -3.43
CA ALA A 47 -3.03 -1.17 -4.87
C ALA A 47 -2.43 0.13 -5.46
N VAL A 48 -2.94 1.30 -5.03
CA VAL A 48 -2.39 2.61 -5.43
C VAL A 48 -0.94 2.77 -4.99
N LEU A 49 -0.62 2.36 -3.75
CA LEU A 49 0.76 2.35 -3.26
C LEU A 49 1.65 1.50 -4.16
N MET A 50 1.20 0.31 -4.55
CA MET A 50 1.97 -0.56 -5.43
C MET A 50 2.21 0.07 -6.81
N ILE A 51 1.20 0.72 -7.39
CA ILE A 51 1.35 1.47 -8.64
C ILE A 51 2.41 2.56 -8.50
N LEU A 52 2.36 3.34 -7.41
CA LEU A 52 3.36 4.37 -7.13
C LEU A 52 4.75 3.76 -6.93
N LEU A 53 4.85 2.62 -6.25
CA LEU A 53 6.12 1.94 -6.02
C LEU A 53 6.74 1.47 -7.35
N VAL A 54 5.95 0.82 -8.20
CA VAL A 54 6.42 0.39 -9.53
C VAL A 54 6.77 1.59 -10.41
N THR A 55 5.99 2.67 -10.36
CA THR A 55 6.25 3.85 -11.22
C THR A 55 7.47 4.66 -10.78
N TYR A 56 7.70 4.78 -9.47
CA TYR A 56 8.74 5.67 -8.92
C TYR A 56 9.97 4.97 -8.37
N ALA A 57 9.85 3.74 -7.86
CA ALA A 57 10.94 2.98 -7.27
C ALA A 57 11.50 1.90 -8.18
N TRP A 58 10.79 1.51 -9.24
CA TRP A 58 11.33 0.56 -10.22
C TRP A 58 12.38 1.25 -11.11
N PRO A 59 13.65 0.81 -11.07
CA PRO A 59 14.69 1.36 -11.91
C PRO A 59 14.44 0.97 -13.37
N HIS A 60 14.50 1.94 -14.28
CA HIS A 60 14.44 1.73 -15.73
C HIS A 60 15.80 1.43 -16.36
N HIS A 61 16.87 1.27 -15.57
CA HIS A 61 18.14 0.78 -16.10
C HIS A 61 18.06 -0.75 -16.08
N PRO A 62 17.83 -1.44 -17.22
CA PRO A 62 18.33 -2.80 -17.32
C PRO A 62 19.82 -2.72 -16.99
N GLU A 63 20.27 -3.45 -15.99
CA GLU A 63 21.67 -3.78 -15.86
C GLU A 63 22.18 -4.21 -17.24
N VAL A 64 22.95 -3.33 -17.89
CA VAL A 64 23.74 -3.71 -19.04
C VAL A 64 24.75 -4.68 -18.46
N HIS A 65 24.48 -5.98 -18.62
CA HIS A 65 25.51 -6.99 -18.51
C HIS A 65 26.57 -6.61 -19.54
N GLU A 66 27.64 -5.97 -19.08
CA GLU A 66 28.89 -5.89 -19.82
C GLU A 66 29.43 -7.34 -19.91
N GLU A 67 28.89 -8.09 -20.86
CA GLU A 67 29.67 -9.13 -21.54
C GLU A 67 30.65 -8.38 -22.46
N ASP A 68 31.82 -8.03 -21.94
CA ASP A 68 32.95 -7.64 -22.78
C ASP A 68 34.25 -8.29 -22.25
N THR A 69 34.61 -9.37 -22.96
CA THR A 69 35.94 -9.92 -23.32
C THR A 69 36.95 -10.41 -22.26
#